data_AF-A0A835YEX5-F1
#
_entry.id   AF-A0A835YEX5-F1
#
_cell.length_a   1.000
_cell.length_b   1.000
_cell.length_c   1.000
_cell.angle_alpha   90.00
_cell.angle_beta   90.00
_cell.angle_gamma   90.00
#
_symmetry.space_group_name_H-M   'P 1'
#
loop_
_entity.id
_entity.type
_entity.pdbx_description
1 polymer ?
#
loop_
_entity_poly.entity_id
_entity_poly.type
_entity_poly.pdbx_seq_one_letter_code
_entity_poly.pdbx_strand_id
1 'polypeptide(L)'
;MVQNFTDLVKASRIPDESADELSASRERKVPGDLQEVLAEKLLFSAYMCLHHVSELKKAAALSDHTTQINNARAVKAQMGRADDSITAKLAGIKAEAQELLGQLEDSYYSSRHKGRPTESGVSEQLRELCALALESHAGQRK
;
A
#
# COMPACT_ATOMS: atom_id res chain seq x y z
N MET A 1 37.72 -15.87 21.27
CA MET A 1 38.54 -14.73 20.78
C MET A 1 39.50 -14.23 21.85
N VAL A 2 39.03 -13.66 22.98
CA VAL A 2 39.89 -13.07 24.03
C VAL A 2 40.95 -14.04 24.59
N GLN A 3 40.59 -15.29 24.84
CA GLN A 3 41.52 -16.30 25.35
C GLN A 3 42.65 -16.61 24.35
N ASN A 4 42.31 -16.89 23.09
CA ASN A 4 43.31 -17.16 22.04
C ASN A 4 44.23 -15.95 21.80
N PHE A 5 43.71 -14.72 21.88
CA PHE A 5 44.52 -13.50 21.79
C PHE A 5 45.48 -13.37 22.97
N THR A 6 45.00 -13.63 24.19
CA THR A 6 45.82 -13.62 25.40
C THR A 6 46.94 -14.66 25.33
N ASP A 7 46.63 -15.85 24.81
CA ASP A 7 47.61 -16.93 24.67
C ASP A 7 48.61 -16.65 23.53
N LEU A 8 48.17 -15.98 22.46
CA LEU A 8 49.03 -15.51 21.37
C LEU A 8 50.06 -14.48 21.87
N VAL A 9 49.61 -13.50 22.67
CA VAL A 9 50.48 -12.47 23.28
C VAL A 9 51.49 -13.09 24.25
N LYS A 10 51.10 -14.13 24.98
CA LYS A 10 52.03 -14.86 25.87
C LYS A 10 53.04 -15.67 25.05
N ALA A 11 52.61 -16.28 23.95
CA ALA A 11 53.46 -17.05 23.05
C ALA A 11 54.47 -16.19 22.28
N SER A 12 54.14 -14.92 22.00
CA SER A 12 54.99 -14.00 21.22
C SER A 12 56.06 -13.26 22.03
N ARG A 13 56.21 -13.54 23.34
CA ARG A 13 57.26 -12.93 24.15
C ARG A 13 58.63 -13.45 23.72
N ILE A 14 59.47 -12.56 23.20
CA ILE A 14 60.88 -12.82 22.89
C ILE A 14 61.64 -12.82 24.24
N PRO A 15 62.48 -13.84 24.54
CA PRO A 15 63.30 -13.81 25.74
C PRO A 15 64.30 -12.65 25.68
N ASP A 16 64.47 -11.92 26.79
CA ASP A 16 65.49 -10.87 26.93
C ASP A 16 66.89 -11.52 26.92
N GLU A 17 67.71 -11.19 25.92
CA GLU A 17 69.07 -11.74 25.72
C GLU A 17 70.09 -11.36 26.83
N SER A 18 69.66 -10.67 27.88
CA SER A 18 70.56 -10.23 28.97
C SER A 18 70.60 -11.16 30.19
N ALA A 19 69.78 -12.22 30.23
CA ALA A 19 69.56 -13.00 31.45
C ALA A 19 70.13 -14.43 31.46
N ASP A 20 70.62 -15.00 30.35
CA ASP A 20 70.80 -16.47 30.34
C ASP A 20 71.88 -17.04 29.41
N GLU A 21 73.16 -16.84 29.73
CA GLU A 21 74.24 -17.70 29.21
C GLU A 21 74.32 -19.07 29.94
N LEU A 22 73.52 -19.30 30.98
CA LEU A 22 73.52 -20.55 31.77
C LEU A 22 72.27 -21.44 31.59
N SER A 23 71.19 -20.95 30.96
CA SER A 23 69.98 -21.77 30.69
C SER A 23 69.77 -22.14 29.22
N ALA A 24 70.75 -21.87 28.34
CA ALA A 24 70.69 -22.10 26.89
C ALA A 24 70.45 -23.57 26.45
N SER A 25 70.29 -24.52 27.37
CA SER A 25 69.97 -25.92 27.08
C SER A 25 68.51 -26.32 27.32
N ARG A 26 67.62 -25.40 27.76
CA ARG A 26 66.23 -25.78 28.09
C ARG A 26 65.15 -24.77 27.69
N GLU A 27 65.48 -23.77 26.89
CA GLU A 27 64.55 -22.69 26.57
C GLU A 27 63.61 -23.03 25.41
N ARG A 28 62.41 -23.48 25.82
CA ARG A 28 61.09 -23.13 25.27
C ARG A 28 61.10 -22.38 23.92
N LYS A 29 61.43 -23.06 22.83
CA LYS A 29 60.85 -22.72 21.53
C LYS A 29 59.36 -23.01 21.63
N VAL A 30 58.54 -21.98 21.83
CA VAL A 30 57.11 -22.12 21.51
C VAL A 30 57.09 -22.51 20.03
N PRO A 31 56.54 -23.67 19.65
CA PRO A 31 56.50 -24.07 18.26
C PRO A 31 55.82 -22.94 17.47
N GLY A 32 56.44 -22.45 16.39
CA GLY A 32 55.82 -21.42 15.53
C GLY A 32 54.40 -21.79 15.13
N ASP A 33 54.16 -23.09 14.98
CA ASP A 33 52.88 -23.75 14.77
C ASP A 33 51.80 -23.33 15.79
N LEU A 34 52.12 -23.12 17.07
CA LEU A 34 51.13 -22.72 18.08
C LEU A 34 50.68 -21.26 17.88
N GLN A 35 51.62 -20.37 17.52
CA GLN A 35 51.31 -18.96 17.26
C GLN A 35 50.45 -18.83 15.99
N GLU A 36 50.76 -19.62 14.97
CA GLU A 36 49.98 -19.72 13.73
C GLU A 36 48.57 -20.25 14.00
N VAL A 37 48.43 -21.36 14.73
CA VAL A 37 47.12 -21.94 15.09
C VAL A 37 46.27 -20.97 15.91
N LEU A 38 46.88 -20.20 16.82
CA LEU A 38 46.15 -19.21 17.61
C LEU A 38 45.69 -18.02 16.74
N ALA A 39 46.52 -17.57 15.80
CA ALA A 39 46.15 -16.55 14.83
C ALA A 39 45.01 -17.01 13.90
N GLU A 40 45.08 -18.24 13.38
CA GLU A 40 44.01 -18.84 12.57
C GLU A 40 42.69 -18.93 13.35
N LYS A 41 42.74 -19.37 14.62
CA LYS A 41 41.53 -19.41 15.47
C LYS A 41 40.93 -18.03 15.70
N LEU A 42 41.76 -16.98 15.77
CA LEU A 42 41.27 -15.59 15.89
C LEU A 42 40.62 -15.12 14.58
N LEU A 43 41.26 -15.38 13.44
CA LEU A 43 40.72 -15.06 12.12
C LEU A 43 39.39 -15.78 11.87
N PHE A 44 39.33 -17.07 12.19
CA PHE A 44 38.11 -17.85 12.10
C PHE A 44 37.01 -17.30 13.04
N SER A 45 37.36 -16.94 14.28
CA SER A 45 36.40 -16.31 15.20
C SER A 45 35.87 -14.99 14.65
N ALA A 46 36.73 -14.15 14.06
CA ALA A 46 36.33 -12.88 13.46
C ALA A 46 35.45 -13.09 12.22
N TYR A 47 35.80 -14.06 11.38
CA TYR A 47 34.99 -14.50 10.24
C TYR A 47 33.59 -14.92 10.69
N MET A 48 33.48 -15.78 11.72
CA MET A 48 32.20 -16.23 12.26
C MET A 48 31.37 -15.06 12.82
N CYS A 49 31.99 -14.10 13.49
CA CYS A 49 31.30 -12.89 13.94
C CYS A 49 30.71 -12.09 12.75
N LEU A 50 31.51 -11.84 11.71
CA LEU A 50 31.04 -11.14 10.50
C LEU A 50 29.93 -11.90 9.79
N HIS A 51 30.07 -13.23 9.72
CA HIS A 51 29.06 -14.11 9.13
C HIS A 51 27.73 -14.01 9.88
N HIS A 52 27.74 -14.12 11.21
CA HIS A 52 26.51 -14.00 12.02
C HIS A 52 25.87 -12.61 11.92
N VAL A 53 26.66 -11.54 11.89
CA VAL A 53 26.13 -10.18 11.68
C VAL A 53 25.47 -10.04 10.31
N SER A 54 26.06 -10.64 9.27
CA SER A 54 25.48 -10.66 7.91
C SER A 54 24.14 -11.40 7.89
N GLU A 55 24.06 -12.58 8.50
CA GLU A 55 22.81 -13.36 8.58
C GLU A 55 21.73 -12.62 9.37
N LEU A 56 22.08 -12.00 10.50
CA LEU A 56 21.15 -11.17 11.27
C LEU A 56 20.61 -9.99 10.44
N LYS A 57 21.47 -9.33 9.66
CA LYS A 57 21.07 -8.23 8.79
C LYS A 57 20.10 -8.70 7.69
N LYS A 58 20.37 -9.85 7.06
CA LYS A 58 19.48 -10.45 6.06
C LYS A 58 18.12 -10.79 6.68
N ALA A 59 18.11 -11.44 7.84
CA ALA A 59 16.88 -11.82 8.54
C ALA A 59 16.04 -10.59 8.93
N ALA A 60 16.67 -9.55 9.47
CA ALA A 60 16.00 -8.31 9.82
C ALA A 60 15.36 -7.61 8.60
N ALA A 61 16.10 -7.54 7.48
CA ALA A 61 15.58 -6.96 6.24
C ALA A 61 14.37 -7.72 5.69
N LEU A 62 14.39 -9.05 5.74
CA LEU A 62 13.26 -9.88 5.32
C LEU A 62 12.05 -9.75 6.27
N SER A 63 12.30 -9.64 7.58
CA SER A 63 11.25 -9.50 8.60
C SER A 63 10.46 -8.20 8.43
N ASP A 64 11.14 -7.07 8.22
CA ASP A 64 10.49 -5.78 8.00
C ASP A 64 9.66 -5.80 6.70
N HIS A 65 10.22 -6.34 5.61
CA HIS A 65 9.51 -6.43 4.34
C HIS A 65 8.27 -7.33 4.40
N THR A 66 8.36 -8.47 5.10
CA THR A 66 7.20 -9.37 5.30
C THR A 66 6.11 -8.69 6.12
N THR A 67 6.50 -7.93 7.14
CA THR A 67 5.57 -7.14 7.96
C THR A 67 4.87 -6.07 7.14
N GLN A 68 5.63 -5.33 6.32
CA GLN A 68 5.08 -4.30 5.42
C GLN A 68 4.10 -4.90 4.39
N ILE A 69 4.44 -6.03 3.78
CA ILE A 69 3.54 -6.73 2.84
C ILE A 69 2.24 -7.15 3.54
N ASN A 70 2.34 -7.71 4.74
CA ASN A 70 1.16 -8.16 5.48
C ASN A 70 0.26 -6.99 5.87
N ASN A 71 0.84 -5.88 6.32
CA ASN A 71 0.10 -4.65 6.62
C ASN A 71 -0.58 -4.09 5.36
N ALA A 72 0.13 -4.03 4.23
CA ALA A 72 -0.44 -3.57 2.96
C ALA A 72 -1.60 -4.46 2.50
N ARG A 73 -1.48 -5.79 2.65
CA ARG A 73 -2.57 -6.74 2.35
C ARG A 73 -3.77 -6.55 3.27
N ALA A 74 -3.55 -6.32 4.57
CA ALA A 74 -4.61 -6.07 5.53
C ALA A 74 -5.39 -4.79 5.19
N VAL A 75 -4.69 -3.69 4.88
CA VAL A 75 -5.30 -2.42 4.46
C VAL A 75 -6.07 -2.61 3.16
N LYS A 76 -5.50 -3.30 2.15
CA LYS A 76 -6.19 -3.59 0.89
C LYS A 76 -7.49 -4.37 1.12
N ALA A 77 -7.47 -5.39 1.99
CA ALA A 77 -8.67 -6.16 2.31
C ALA A 77 -9.73 -5.31 3.03
N GLN A 78 -9.32 -4.42 3.93
CA GLN A 78 -10.23 -3.50 4.61
C GLN A 78 -10.86 -2.49 3.63
N MET A 79 -10.06 -1.94 2.71
CA MET A 79 -10.56 -1.05 1.66
C MET A 79 -11.55 -1.76 0.74
N GLY A 80 -11.27 -3.01 0.34
CA GLY A 80 -12.19 -3.80 -0.47
C GLY A 80 -13.55 -3.99 0.21
N ARG A 81 -13.58 -4.33 1.51
CA ARG A 81 -14.84 -4.44 2.26
C ARG A 81 -15.59 -3.12 2.39
N ALA A 82 -14.85 -2.01 2.54
CA ALA A 82 -15.46 -0.69 2.58
C ALA A 82 -16.09 -0.33 1.22
N ASP A 83 -15.40 -0.65 0.12
CA ASP A 83 -15.90 -0.44 -1.25
C ASP A 83 -17.14 -1.28 -1.54
N ASP A 84 -17.13 -2.56 -1.15
CA ASP A 84 -18.31 -3.44 -1.24
C ASP A 84 -19.51 -2.87 -0.47
N SER A 85 -19.26 -2.37 0.75
CA SER A 85 -20.30 -1.75 1.59
C SER A 85 -20.86 -0.48 0.97
N ILE A 86 -20.00 0.39 0.41
CA ILE A 86 -20.41 1.62 -0.26
C ILE A 86 -21.20 1.28 -1.52
N THR A 87 -20.74 0.32 -2.32
CA THR A 87 -21.40 -0.14 -3.53
C THR A 87 -22.80 -0.68 -3.21
N ALA A 88 -22.94 -1.48 -2.15
CA ALA A 88 -24.24 -1.98 -1.70
C ALA A 88 -25.18 -0.85 -1.26
N LYS A 89 -24.68 0.14 -0.51
CA LYS A 89 -25.47 1.32 -0.11
C LYS A 89 -25.92 2.14 -1.32
N LEU A 90 -25.03 2.35 -2.29
CA LEU A 90 -25.32 3.10 -3.50
C LEU A 90 -26.37 2.39 -4.36
N ALA A 91 -26.30 1.05 -4.45
CA ALA A 91 -27.33 0.25 -5.08
C ALA A 91 -28.70 0.39 -4.38
N GLY A 92 -28.71 0.40 -3.04
CA GLY A 92 -29.92 0.64 -2.25
C GLY A 92 -30.54 2.01 -2.53
N ILE A 93 -29.73 3.08 -2.47
CA ILE A 93 -30.17 4.46 -2.76
C ILE A 93 -30.72 4.56 -4.19
N LYS A 94 -30.07 3.90 -5.16
CA LYS A 94 -30.55 3.89 -6.54
C LYS A 94 -31.92 3.22 -6.67
N ALA A 95 -32.13 2.09 -5.99
CA ALA A 95 -33.42 1.41 -6.00
C ALA A 95 -34.51 2.26 -5.35
N GLU A 96 -34.23 2.89 -4.21
CA GLU A 96 -35.16 3.80 -3.53
C GLU A 96 -35.50 5.01 -4.42
N ALA A 97 -34.51 5.61 -5.07
CA ALA A 97 -34.74 6.72 -6.00
C ALA A 97 -35.62 6.31 -7.20
N GLN A 98 -35.43 5.09 -7.73
CA GLN A 98 -36.27 4.56 -8.81
C GLN A 98 -37.70 4.31 -8.35
N GLU A 99 -37.90 3.82 -7.13
CA GLU A 99 -39.24 3.63 -6.55
C GLU A 99 -39.94 4.98 -6.35
N LEU A 100 -39.26 5.97 -5.77
CA LEU A 100 -39.81 7.31 -5.58
C LEU A 100 -40.15 7.99 -6.92
N LEU A 101 -39.32 7.81 -7.95
CA LEU A 101 -39.62 8.29 -9.30
C LEU A 101 -40.87 7.60 -9.87
N GLY A 102 -41.00 6.29 -9.72
CA GLY A 102 -42.20 5.56 -10.16
C GLY A 102 -43.46 6.03 -9.43
N GLN A 103 -43.40 6.20 -8.11
CA GLN A 103 -44.50 6.75 -7.32
C GLN A 103 -44.88 8.18 -7.76
N LEU A 104 -43.88 9.00 -8.12
CA LEU A 104 -44.10 10.34 -8.64
C LEU A 104 -44.79 10.31 -10.02
N GLU A 105 -44.34 9.43 -10.92
CA GLU A 105 -44.96 9.21 -12.23
C GLU A 105 -46.40 8.73 -12.08
N ASP A 106 -46.64 7.72 -11.25
CA ASP A 106 -47.97 7.21 -10.95
C ASP A 106 -48.87 8.29 -10.36
N SER A 107 -48.37 9.11 -9.43
CA SER A 107 -49.10 10.25 -8.88
C SER A 107 -49.40 11.32 -9.95
N TYR A 108 -48.43 11.61 -10.82
CA TYR A 108 -48.58 12.60 -11.90
C TYR A 108 -49.63 12.16 -12.94
N TYR A 109 -49.63 10.87 -13.31
CA TYR A 109 -50.54 10.31 -14.30
C TYR A 109 -51.90 9.85 -13.72
N SER A 110 -52.01 9.56 -12.41
CA SER A 110 -53.26 9.22 -11.72
C SER A 110 -54.01 10.43 -11.17
N SER A 111 -53.29 11.47 -10.72
CA SER A 111 -53.88 12.76 -10.42
C SER A 111 -54.52 13.32 -11.69
N ARG A 112 -55.54 14.16 -11.50
CA ARG A 112 -56.25 14.96 -12.53
C ARG A 112 -55.34 15.85 -13.41
N HIS A 113 -54.03 15.65 -13.39
CA HIS A 113 -53.00 16.20 -14.27
C HIS A 113 -52.66 15.28 -15.45
N LYS A 114 -53.57 14.34 -15.82
CA LYS A 114 -53.92 14.25 -17.23
C LYS A 114 -54.10 15.70 -17.66
N GLY A 115 -53.15 16.22 -18.44
CA GLY A 115 -53.35 17.45 -19.15
C GLY A 115 -54.78 17.37 -19.64
N ARG A 116 -55.63 18.29 -19.19
CA ARG A 116 -56.85 18.56 -19.92
C ARG A 116 -56.36 18.55 -21.36
N PRO A 117 -56.82 17.66 -22.25
CA PRO A 117 -56.59 17.96 -23.63
C PRO A 117 -57.09 19.39 -23.70
N THR A 118 -56.24 20.34 -24.06
CA THR A 118 -56.75 21.57 -24.62
C THR A 118 -57.43 21.11 -25.90
N GLU A 119 -58.57 20.42 -25.78
CA GLU A 119 -59.68 20.49 -26.69
C GLU A 119 -59.90 21.98 -26.79
N SER A 120 -59.29 22.50 -27.85
CA SER A 120 -59.22 23.88 -28.26
C SER A 120 -60.05 24.81 -27.38
N GLY A 121 -59.43 25.31 -26.31
CA GLY A 121 -59.90 26.50 -25.61
C GLY A 121 -59.57 27.78 -26.40
N VAL A 122 -59.33 27.65 -27.71
CA VAL A 122 -59.41 28.78 -28.63
C VAL A 122 -60.90 29.10 -28.68
N SER A 123 -61.35 30.14 -27.97
CA SER A 123 -62.74 30.56 -28.03
C SER A 123 -63.14 30.68 -29.50
N GLU A 124 -64.37 30.29 -29.87
CA GLU A 124 -64.85 30.43 -31.25
C GLU A 124 -64.56 31.84 -31.81
N GLN A 125 -64.60 32.85 -30.94
CA GLN A 125 -64.24 34.23 -31.25
C GLN A 125 -62.79 34.40 -31.73
N LEU A 126 -61.83 33.69 -31.16
CA LEU A 126 -60.42 33.75 -31.58
C LEU A 126 -60.20 33.00 -32.91
N ARG A 127 -61.03 31.99 -33.18
CA ARG A 127 -61.05 31.29 -34.47
C ARG A 127 -61.70 32.16 -35.57
N GLU A 128 -62.79 32.85 -35.25
CA GLU A 128 -63.44 33.85 -36.13
C GLU A 128 -62.54 35.06 -36.37
N LEU A 129 -61.85 35.57 -35.35
CA LEU A 129 -60.89 36.68 -35.50
C LEU A 129 -59.73 36.30 -36.42
N CYS A 130 -59.20 35.09 -36.31
CA CYS A 130 -58.17 34.60 -37.21
C CYS A 130 -58.68 34.42 -38.65
N ALA A 131 -59.92 33.97 -38.84
CA ALA A 131 -60.54 33.87 -40.16
C ALA A 131 -60.74 35.26 -40.81
N LEU A 132 -61.29 36.21 -40.05
CA LEU A 132 -61.47 37.61 -40.48
C LEU A 132 -60.14 38.29 -40.83
N ALA A 133 -59.08 38.04 -40.05
CA ALA A 133 -57.76 38.59 -40.32
C ALA A 133 -57.12 38.01 -41.59
N LEU A 134 -57.37 36.73 -41.89
CA LEU A 134 -56.89 36.10 -43.13
C LEU A 134 -57.65 36.59 -44.36
N GLU A 135 -58.96 36.81 -44.24
CA GLU A 135 -59.79 37.39 -45.31
C GLU A 135 -59.45 38.86 -45.59
N SER A 136 -59.19 39.66 -44.55
CA SER A 136 -58.77 41.06 -44.74
C SER A 136 -57.40 41.16 -45.41
N HIS A 137 -56.50 40.22 -45.15
CA HIS A 137 -55.16 40.19 -45.76
C HIS A 137 -55.18 39.70 -47.21
N ALA A 138 -56.12 38.81 -47.55
CA ALA A 138 -56.35 38.34 -48.92
C ALA A 138 -57.05 39.41 -49.80
N GLY A 139 -57.91 40.24 -49.21
CA GLY A 139 -58.61 41.34 -49.90
C GLY A 139 -57.75 42.57 -50.21
N GLN A 140 -56.61 42.76 -49.51
CA GLN A 140 -55.68 43.87 -49.74
C GLN A 140 -54.60 43.61 -50.80
N ARG A 141 -54.59 42.42 -51.43
CA ARG A 141 -53.75 42.14 -52.61
C ARG A 141 -54.57 42.24 -53.90
N LYS A 142 -54.99 43.45 -54.26
CA LYS A 142 -55.37 43.84 -55.62
C LYS A 142 -54.79 45.22 -55.93
#